data_AF-A0AAD5T943-F1
#
_entry.id   AF-A0AAD5T943-F1
#
_cell.length_a   1.000
_cell.length_b   1.000
_cell.length_c   1.000
_cell.angle_alpha   90.00
_cell.angle_beta   90.00
_cell.angle_gamma   90.00
#
_symmetry.space_group_name_H-M   'P 1'
#
loop_
_entity.id
_entity.type
_entity.pdbx_description
1 polymer ?
#
loop_
_entity_poly.entity_id
_entity_poly.type
_entity_poly.pdbx_seq_one_letter_code
_entity_poly.pdbx_strand_id
1 'polypeptide(L)'
;MAHSMATRSSALSSQFAGSAPGFVRGAAGVPDGAIGAGRRLDKSKAVRTDTRTTQLRESQRRHRQRKLNYIKSLEDRAKSADEAWRRVSELEAMCVTLQQELDEFRNPSSNHGSNIRHSQNHNNVSRVLDIDEACTMLCSIPAITNSSLVPQFFNLVQAQVDCNDVKLQRLFILRTLKVSSDILDLCGVVDRQKIYDIMMDFKKKNSSHEIYLNQMTTNFKFNPDDSASKSSLSSTLSPPSDLIIPEARADPANMDGIESLFRSSLKAIKSLQGASHLINDLCDVGRVMNRMKRYHSFRSLSKAVASEAMKKKRVRQDLYRSESEYKIMNAY
;
A
#
# COMPACT_ATOMS: atom_id res chain seq x y z
N MET A 1 -22.40 -35.17 40.32
CA MET A 1 -22.94 -33.80 40.15
C MET A 1 -21.92 -32.99 39.35
N ALA A 2 -22.13 -32.86 38.04
CA ALA A 2 -21.34 -32.00 37.16
C ALA A 2 -22.27 -31.52 36.05
N HIS A 3 -22.70 -30.26 36.11
CA HIS A 3 -23.56 -29.64 35.11
C HIS A 3 -22.70 -29.11 33.95
N SER A 4 -22.82 -29.78 32.81
CA SER A 4 -22.33 -29.32 31.52
C SER A 4 -23.32 -28.30 30.94
N MET A 5 -22.89 -27.05 30.81
CA MET A 5 -23.64 -25.98 30.17
C MET A 5 -23.27 -25.90 28.69
N ALA A 6 -24.17 -26.41 27.85
CA ALA A 6 -24.12 -26.24 26.41
C ALA A 6 -24.60 -24.84 26.03
N THR A 7 -23.71 -24.02 25.45
CA THR A 7 -24.09 -22.75 24.83
C THR A 7 -24.51 -22.98 23.38
N ARG A 8 -25.82 -22.86 23.14
CA ARG A 8 -26.42 -22.78 21.80
C ARG A 8 -26.09 -21.42 21.20
N SER A 9 -25.36 -21.41 20.09
CA SER A 9 -25.19 -20.21 19.26
C SER A 9 -26.20 -20.25 18.11
N SER A 10 -27.22 -19.39 18.20
CA SER A 10 -28.30 -19.27 17.24
C SER A 10 -27.87 -18.46 16.02
N ALA A 11 -28.07 -19.06 14.85
CA ALA A 11 -27.97 -18.44 13.54
C ALA A 11 -28.91 -17.24 13.41
N LEU A 12 -28.36 -16.09 13.00
CA LEU A 12 -29.14 -14.99 12.44
C LEU A 12 -28.76 -14.82 10.97
N SER A 13 -29.64 -15.38 10.15
CA SER A 13 -29.78 -15.19 8.72
C SER A 13 -30.07 -13.73 8.41
N SER A 14 -29.18 -13.03 7.68
CA SER A 14 -29.49 -11.72 7.10
C SER A 14 -29.73 -11.87 5.60
N GLN A 15 -30.99 -12.13 5.25
CA GLN A 15 -31.52 -11.91 3.91
C GLN A 15 -31.76 -10.41 3.72
N PHE A 16 -30.92 -9.75 2.93
CA PHE A 16 -31.24 -8.45 2.33
C PHE A 16 -31.02 -8.51 0.83
N ALA A 17 -31.98 -9.13 0.13
CA ALA A 17 -32.16 -8.98 -1.30
C ALA A 17 -32.88 -7.64 -1.55
N GLY A 18 -32.11 -6.58 -1.73
CA GLY A 18 -32.62 -5.28 -2.17
C GLY A 18 -32.73 -5.23 -3.69
N SER A 19 -33.87 -5.65 -4.24
CA SER A 19 -34.23 -5.41 -5.64
C SER A 19 -34.25 -3.92 -5.94
N ALA A 20 -33.35 -3.49 -6.84
CA ALA A 20 -33.38 -2.14 -7.40
C ALA A 20 -34.59 -2.01 -8.35
N PRO A 21 -35.41 -0.95 -8.24
CA PRO A 21 -36.47 -0.71 -9.20
C PRO A 21 -35.86 -0.27 -10.54
N GLY A 22 -36.10 -1.09 -11.57
CA GLY A 22 -35.74 -0.82 -12.95
C GLY A 22 -36.37 0.47 -13.44
N PHE A 23 -35.53 1.44 -13.80
CA PHE A 23 -35.94 2.69 -14.42
C PHE A 23 -36.18 2.44 -15.92
N VAL A 24 -37.43 2.09 -16.26
CA VAL A 24 -37.86 1.97 -17.67
C VAL A 24 -37.98 3.39 -18.22
N ARG A 25 -36.99 3.80 -19.01
CA ARG A 25 -36.96 5.07 -19.73
C ARG A 25 -37.91 4.97 -20.93
N GLY A 26 -39.21 5.16 -20.68
CA GLY A 26 -40.21 5.30 -21.73
C GLY A 26 -40.07 6.66 -22.41
N ALA A 27 -39.54 6.67 -23.64
CA ALA A 27 -39.63 7.81 -24.54
C ALA A 27 -41.05 7.87 -25.10
N ALA A 28 -41.93 8.63 -24.45
CA ALA A 28 -43.23 8.98 -24.99
C ALA A 28 -43.13 10.33 -25.69
N GLY A 29 -43.41 10.30 -27.00
CA GLY A 29 -43.55 11.50 -27.82
C GLY A 29 -44.67 12.38 -27.31
N VAL A 30 -44.41 13.69 -27.35
CA VAL A 30 -45.37 14.75 -27.08
C VAL A 30 -46.20 14.96 -28.36
N PRO A 31 -47.53 14.81 -28.34
CA PRO A 31 -48.38 15.50 -29.31
C PRO A 31 -48.73 16.87 -28.75
N ASP A 32 -48.41 17.89 -29.54
CA ASP A 32 -48.91 19.25 -29.41
C ASP A 32 -50.43 19.29 -29.56
N GLY A 33 -51.07 20.12 -28.74
CA GLY A 33 -52.38 20.70 -29.05
C GLY A 33 -53.59 20.04 -28.38
N ALA A 34 -54.02 20.62 -27.25
CA ALA A 34 -55.45 20.74 -26.94
C ALA A 34 -55.66 21.80 -25.84
N ILE A 35 -56.01 23.00 -26.29
CA ILE A 35 -56.64 24.05 -25.49
C ILE A 35 -58.06 23.56 -25.16
N GLY A 36 -58.43 23.44 -23.88
CA GLY A 36 -59.84 23.23 -23.55
C GLY A 36 -60.20 22.80 -22.14
N ALA A 37 -61.07 23.61 -21.53
CA ALA A 37 -62.02 23.31 -20.45
C ALA A 37 -61.49 23.24 -19.00
N GLY A 38 -61.88 24.27 -18.25
CA GLY A 38 -61.62 24.43 -16.83
C GLY A 38 -62.21 23.28 -16.00
N ARG A 39 -61.33 22.43 -15.48
CA ARG A 39 -61.66 21.47 -14.42
C ARG A 39 -61.68 22.20 -13.09
N ARG A 40 -62.86 22.18 -12.46
CA ARG A 40 -63.04 22.55 -11.04
C ARG A 40 -62.04 21.73 -10.21
N LEU A 41 -61.03 22.40 -9.67
CA LEU A 41 -60.03 21.82 -8.78
C LEU A 41 -60.70 21.40 -7.47
N ASP A 42 -60.82 20.09 -7.29
CA ASP A 42 -61.18 19.46 -6.03
C ASP A 42 -60.23 19.94 -4.92
N LYS A 43 -60.75 20.79 -4.02
CA LYS A 43 -60.04 21.34 -2.85
C LYS A 43 -59.50 20.23 -1.91
N SER A 44 -60.00 19.01 -2.01
CA SER A 44 -59.55 17.84 -1.25
C SER A 44 -58.18 17.30 -1.68
N LYS A 45 -57.70 17.57 -2.90
CA LYS A 45 -56.35 17.18 -3.35
C LYS A 45 -55.24 18.10 -2.84
N ALA A 46 -55.53 19.37 -2.60
CA ALA A 46 -54.54 20.35 -2.13
C ALA A 46 -54.07 20.09 -0.69
N VAL A 47 -54.91 19.52 0.17
CA VAL A 47 -54.55 19.21 1.57
C VAL A 47 -53.61 18.00 1.68
N ARG A 48 -53.70 17.03 0.76
CA ARG A 48 -52.85 15.81 0.79
C ARG A 48 -51.42 16.04 0.30
N THR A 49 -51.18 17.09 -0.48
CA THR A 49 -49.82 17.39 -0.94
C THR A 49 -48.94 17.97 0.17
N ASP A 50 -49.54 18.63 1.17
CA ASP A 50 -48.80 19.32 2.22
C ASP A 50 -48.31 18.37 3.34
N THR A 51 -49.04 17.28 3.59
CA THR A 51 -48.59 16.23 4.53
C THR A 51 -47.40 15.43 3.99
N ARG A 52 -47.33 15.21 2.67
CA ARG A 52 -46.21 14.49 2.05
C ARG A 52 -44.92 15.33 2.03
N THR A 53 -45.03 16.63 1.79
CA THR A 53 -43.87 17.55 1.78
C THR A 53 -43.30 17.74 3.18
N THR A 54 -44.15 17.84 4.20
CA THR A 54 -43.74 17.93 5.61
C THR A 54 -43.04 16.66 6.08
N GLN A 55 -43.59 15.47 5.80
CA GLN A 55 -42.94 14.18 6.09
C GLN A 55 -41.58 14.03 5.39
N LEU A 56 -41.47 14.45 4.12
CA LEU A 56 -40.21 14.39 3.38
C LEU A 56 -39.16 15.32 4.02
N ARG A 57 -39.54 16.55 4.39
CA ARG A 57 -38.66 17.49 5.07
C ARG A 57 -38.19 16.95 6.42
N GLU A 58 -39.08 16.34 7.18
CA GLU A 58 -38.75 15.76 8.48
C GLU A 58 -37.81 14.55 8.34
N SER A 59 -38.09 13.66 7.38
CA SER A 59 -37.20 12.54 7.04
C SER A 59 -35.80 13.01 6.66
N GLN A 60 -35.70 14.05 5.83
CA GLN A 60 -34.41 14.65 5.45
C GLN A 60 -33.69 15.27 6.65
N ARG A 61 -34.40 15.94 7.56
CA ARG A 61 -33.82 16.47 8.81
C ARG A 61 -33.24 15.34 9.67
N ARG A 62 -34.01 14.27 9.90
CA ARG A 62 -33.56 13.09 10.66
C ARG A 62 -32.36 12.41 10.01
N HIS A 63 -32.33 12.35 8.67
CA HIS A 63 -31.18 11.81 7.94
C HIS A 63 -29.92 12.65 8.11
N ARG A 64 -30.03 13.97 7.98
CA ARG A 64 -28.91 14.90 8.22
C ARG A 64 -28.42 14.80 9.67
N GLN A 65 -29.32 14.72 10.64
CA GLN A 65 -28.96 14.56 12.05
C GLN A 65 -28.19 13.25 12.29
N ARG A 66 -28.65 12.13 11.73
CA ARG A 66 -27.94 10.84 11.83
C ARG A 66 -26.54 10.90 11.22
N LYS A 67 -26.40 11.56 10.07
CA LYS A 67 -25.08 11.78 9.44
C LYS A 67 -24.16 12.62 10.32
N LEU A 68 -24.65 13.72 10.89
CA LEU A 68 -23.86 14.56 11.81
C LEU A 68 -23.42 13.79 13.05
N ASN A 69 -24.32 13.02 13.66
CA ASN A 69 -23.99 12.18 14.82
C ASN A 69 -22.93 11.11 14.47
N TYR A 70 -23.01 10.53 13.28
CA TYR A 70 -22.02 9.55 12.81
C TYR A 70 -20.65 10.17 12.52
N ILE A 71 -20.62 11.36 11.93
CA ILE A 71 -19.36 12.11 11.73
C ILE A 71 -18.74 12.42 13.09
N LYS A 72 -19.53 12.93 14.04
CA LYS A 72 -19.05 13.21 15.40
C LYS A 72 -18.47 11.96 16.08
N SER A 73 -19.13 10.80 15.96
CA SER A 73 -18.61 9.56 16.56
C SER A 73 -17.35 9.04 15.86
N LEU A 74 -17.12 9.37 14.58
CA LEU A 74 -15.86 9.10 13.90
C LEU A 74 -14.75 10.02 14.40
N GLU A 75 -15.04 11.32 14.57
CA GLU A 75 -14.09 12.29 15.12
C GLU A 75 -13.66 11.93 16.56
N ASP A 76 -14.61 11.51 17.40
CA ASP A 76 -14.31 11.07 18.77
C ASP A 76 -13.44 9.80 18.79
N ARG A 77 -13.69 8.85 17.88
CA ARG A 77 -12.83 7.66 17.72
C ARG A 77 -11.43 7.99 17.23
N ALA A 78 -11.30 8.94 16.30
CA ALA A 78 -10.00 9.39 15.81
C ALA A 78 -9.18 10.04 16.95
N LYS A 79 -9.79 10.92 17.74
CA LYS A 79 -9.14 11.52 18.92
C LYS A 79 -8.69 10.46 19.93
N SER A 80 -9.55 9.48 20.22
CA SER A 80 -9.20 8.38 21.13
C SER A 80 -8.03 7.54 20.61
N ALA A 81 -7.96 7.32 19.29
CA ALA A 81 -6.84 6.62 18.65
C ALA A 81 -5.54 7.44 18.75
N ASP A 82 -5.60 8.75 18.53
CA ASP A 82 -4.45 9.65 18.67
C ASP A 82 -3.90 9.66 20.10
N GLU A 83 -4.79 9.69 21.12
CA GLU A 83 -4.41 9.59 22.53
C GLU A 83 -3.75 8.23 22.85
N ALA A 84 -4.30 7.13 22.33
CA ALA A 84 -3.71 5.81 22.49
C ALA A 84 -2.32 5.73 21.87
N TRP A 85 -2.12 6.32 20.69
CA TRP A 85 -0.82 6.34 20.01
C TRP A 85 0.23 7.15 20.79
N ARG A 86 -0.16 8.29 21.38
CA ARG A 86 0.73 9.04 22.29
C ARG A 86 1.19 8.21 23.47
N ARG A 87 0.28 7.48 24.13
CA ARG A 87 0.62 6.58 25.25
C ARG A 87 1.59 5.49 24.84
N VAL A 88 1.41 4.89 23.65
CA VAL A 88 2.34 3.89 23.12
C VAL A 88 3.73 4.52 22.92
N SER A 89 3.81 5.71 22.33
CA SER A 89 5.08 6.42 22.12
C SER A 89 5.78 6.77 23.45
N GLU A 90 5.04 7.18 24.47
CA GLU A 90 5.59 7.43 25.82
C GLU A 90 6.14 6.14 26.46
N LEU A 91 5.41 5.02 26.34
CA LEU A 91 5.86 3.72 26.84
C LEU A 91 7.10 3.22 26.09
N GLU A 92 7.17 3.39 24.77
CA GLU A 92 8.35 3.05 23.98
C GLU A 92 9.57 3.86 24.43
N ALA A 93 9.42 5.17 24.67
CA ALA A 93 10.49 6.00 25.21
C ALA A 93 10.96 5.51 26.59
N MET A 94 10.03 5.15 27.49
CA MET A 94 10.38 4.57 28.78
C MET A 94 11.13 3.24 28.65
N CYS A 95 10.71 2.35 27.74
CA CYS A 95 11.39 1.09 27.49
C CYS A 95 12.82 1.30 26.99
N VAL A 96 13.06 2.30 26.14
CA VAL A 96 14.41 2.66 25.68
C VAL A 96 15.28 3.14 26.85
N THR A 97 14.77 4.01 27.72
CA THR A 97 15.51 4.47 28.90
C THR A 97 15.84 3.31 29.85
N LEU A 98 14.86 2.45 30.16
CA LEU A 98 15.09 1.28 31.01
C LEU A 98 16.09 0.29 30.39
N GLN A 99 16.07 0.14 29.06
CA GLN A 99 17.04 -0.69 28.36
C GLN A 99 18.47 -0.11 28.49
N GLN A 100 18.62 1.21 28.39
CA GLN A 100 19.90 1.88 28.61
C GLN A 100 20.41 1.67 30.05
N GLU A 101 19.55 1.84 31.06
CA GLU A 101 19.90 1.57 32.45
C GLU A 101 20.33 0.11 32.65
N LEU A 102 19.60 -0.85 32.08
CA LEU A 102 19.97 -2.27 32.12
C LEU A 102 21.33 -2.54 31.46
N ASP A 103 21.64 -1.87 30.34
CA ASP A 103 22.91 -2.02 29.64
C ASP A 103 24.07 -1.41 30.45
N GLU A 104 23.83 -0.31 31.17
CA GLU A 104 24.79 0.27 32.13
C GLU A 104 25.06 -0.70 33.30
N PHE A 105 24.01 -1.32 33.87
CA PHE A 105 24.16 -2.33 34.91
C PHE A 105 24.83 -3.61 34.42
N ARG A 106 24.63 -3.98 33.15
CA ARG A 106 25.22 -5.17 32.54
C ARG A 106 26.72 -5.00 32.26
N ASN A 107 27.17 -3.78 32.00
CA ASN A 107 28.57 -3.47 31.68
C ASN A 107 29.17 -2.44 32.65
N PRO A 108 29.27 -2.72 33.96
CA PRO A 108 29.70 -1.74 34.97
C PRO A 108 31.19 -1.33 34.89
N SER A 109 31.95 -1.79 33.88
CA SER A 109 33.42 -1.78 33.89
C SER A 109 34.14 -1.18 32.68
N SER A 110 33.46 -0.50 31.73
CA SER A 110 34.16 0.05 30.55
C SER A 110 35.06 1.28 30.82
N ASN A 111 35.03 1.84 32.04
CA ASN A 111 35.86 2.99 32.43
C ASN A 111 37.20 2.64 33.09
N HIS A 112 37.62 1.37 33.11
CA HIS A 112 39.00 1.01 33.49
C HIS A 112 39.84 0.71 32.24
N GLY A 113 40.64 1.73 31.90
CA GLY A 113 41.58 1.79 30.79
C GLY A 113 42.24 0.46 30.46
N SER A 114 41.70 -0.18 29.44
CA SER A 114 42.39 -1.22 28.71
C SER A 114 42.44 -0.75 27.27
N ASN A 115 43.59 -0.16 26.93
CA ASN A 115 44.03 0.22 25.60
C ASN A 115 44.28 -1.07 24.77
N ILE A 116 43.29 -1.96 24.72
CA ILE A 116 43.31 -3.18 23.92
C ILE A 116 42.85 -2.74 22.56
N ARG A 117 43.82 -2.61 21.65
CA ARG A 117 43.60 -2.55 20.20
C ARG A 117 42.57 -3.61 19.83
N HIS A 118 41.32 -3.18 19.69
CA HIS A 118 40.24 -3.97 19.12
C HIS A 118 40.61 -4.18 17.65
N SER A 119 41.41 -5.20 17.41
CA SER A 119 41.44 -5.89 16.13
C SER A 119 40.02 -6.38 15.93
N GLN A 120 39.24 -5.58 15.19
CA GLN A 120 37.93 -5.98 14.70
C GLN A 120 38.16 -7.13 13.72
N ASN A 121 38.34 -8.32 14.26
CA ASN A 121 38.10 -9.55 13.56
C ASN A 121 36.59 -9.57 13.25
N HIS A 122 36.20 -8.90 12.16
CA HIS A 122 34.92 -9.08 11.46
C HIS A 122 34.82 -10.48 10.82
N ASN A 123 35.54 -11.46 11.37
CA ASN A 123 35.50 -12.83 10.92
C ASN A 123 34.19 -13.45 11.44
N ASN A 124 33.24 -13.50 10.51
CA ASN A 124 32.18 -14.50 10.45
C ASN A 124 31.06 -14.37 11.48
N VAL A 125 30.29 -13.28 11.39
CA VAL A 125 28.82 -13.39 11.55
C VAL A 125 28.24 -13.98 10.25
N SER A 126 28.79 -15.12 9.80
CA SER A 126 28.12 -16.02 8.87
C SER A 126 27.14 -16.86 9.69
N ARG A 127 26.22 -16.19 10.40
CA ARG A 127 25.10 -16.88 11.02
C ARG A 127 24.19 -17.31 9.88
N VAL A 128 24.14 -18.62 9.67
CA VAL A 128 23.19 -19.27 8.77
C VAL A 128 21.82 -18.68 9.07
N LEU A 129 21.20 -18.04 8.07
CA LEU A 129 19.84 -17.56 8.22
C LEU A 129 18.91 -18.76 8.33
N ASP A 130 17.89 -18.69 9.19
CA ASP A 130 16.86 -19.73 9.33
C ASP A 130 15.86 -19.74 8.15
N ILE A 131 16.39 -19.77 6.92
CA ILE A 131 15.64 -19.66 5.66
C ILE A 131 14.74 -20.89 5.46
N ASP A 132 15.26 -22.09 5.69
CA ASP A 132 14.55 -23.33 5.39
C ASP A 132 13.28 -23.50 6.23
N GLU A 133 13.36 -23.14 7.51
CA GLU A 133 12.22 -23.18 8.43
C GLU A 133 11.14 -22.17 7.98
N ALA A 134 11.53 -20.92 7.72
CA ALA A 134 10.59 -19.88 7.28
C ALA A 134 9.99 -20.17 5.89
N CYS A 135 10.78 -20.74 4.98
CA CYS A 135 10.33 -21.20 3.68
C CYS A 135 9.29 -22.32 3.81
N THR A 136 9.55 -23.30 4.67
CA THR A 136 8.60 -24.39 4.96
C THR A 136 7.29 -23.85 5.54
N MET A 137 7.37 -22.89 6.48
CA MET A 137 6.19 -22.25 7.06
C MET A 137 5.39 -21.45 6.03
N LEU A 138 6.04 -20.65 5.18
CA LEU A 138 5.34 -19.90 4.12
C LEU A 138 4.71 -20.83 3.08
N CYS A 139 5.40 -21.90 2.68
CA CYS A 139 4.85 -22.90 1.76
C CYS A 139 3.67 -23.68 2.35
N SER A 140 3.50 -23.72 3.68
CA SER A 140 2.32 -24.34 4.31
C SER A 140 1.01 -23.58 4.09
N ILE A 141 1.08 -22.31 3.64
CA ILE A 141 -0.10 -21.48 3.38
C ILE A 141 -0.70 -21.86 2.01
N PRO A 142 -1.97 -22.35 1.96
CA PRO A 142 -2.56 -22.90 0.74
C PRO A 142 -2.56 -21.95 -0.47
N ALA A 143 -2.70 -20.65 -0.24
CA ALA A 143 -2.71 -19.64 -1.31
C ALA A 143 -1.36 -19.52 -2.05
N ILE A 144 -0.25 -19.92 -1.43
CA ILE A 144 1.10 -19.71 -1.96
C ILE A 144 1.98 -20.97 -1.98
N THR A 145 1.47 -22.14 -1.58
CA THR A 145 2.22 -23.42 -1.54
C THR A 145 2.94 -23.77 -2.84
N ASN A 146 2.36 -23.46 -3.99
CA ASN A 146 2.94 -23.75 -5.31
C ASN A 146 3.54 -22.51 -5.99
N SER A 147 3.73 -21.42 -5.26
CA SER A 147 4.24 -20.17 -5.80
C SER A 147 5.77 -20.18 -5.87
N SER A 148 6.33 -19.86 -7.03
CA SER A 148 7.77 -19.64 -7.19
C SER A 148 8.28 -18.39 -6.46
N LEU A 149 7.38 -17.53 -5.98
CA LEU A 149 7.73 -16.29 -5.29
C LEU A 149 8.36 -16.54 -3.92
N VAL A 150 7.95 -17.59 -3.19
CA VAL A 150 8.49 -17.88 -1.85
C VAL A 150 9.97 -18.26 -1.92
N PRO A 151 10.41 -19.23 -2.77
CA PRO A 151 11.83 -19.48 -2.96
C PRO A 151 12.58 -18.26 -3.51
N GLN A 152 11.97 -17.50 -4.44
CA GLN A 152 12.58 -16.29 -4.98
C GLN A 152 12.83 -15.23 -3.89
N PHE A 153 11.90 -15.06 -2.96
CA PHE A 153 12.03 -14.15 -1.82
C PHE A 153 13.26 -14.52 -0.98
N PHE A 154 13.38 -15.79 -0.57
CA PHE A 154 14.51 -16.21 0.26
C PHE A 154 15.84 -16.23 -0.48
N ASN A 155 15.86 -16.55 -1.77
CA ASN A 155 17.08 -16.42 -2.59
C ASN A 155 17.59 -14.97 -2.64
N LEU A 156 16.67 -13.99 -2.69
CA LEU A 156 17.05 -12.58 -2.63
C LEU A 156 17.56 -12.17 -1.24
N VAL A 157 16.95 -12.69 -0.17
CA VAL A 157 17.42 -12.48 1.21
C VAL A 157 18.80 -13.08 1.41
N GLN A 158 19.06 -14.29 0.91
CA GLN A 158 20.39 -14.92 0.97
C GLN A 158 21.41 -14.12 0.16
N ALA A 159 21.09 -13.77 -1.09
CA ALA A 159 21.97 -12.95 -1.93
C ALA A 159 22.28 -11.58 -1.30
N GLN A 160 21.35 -11.03 -0.51
CA GLN A 160 21.54 -9.78 0.22
C GLN A 160 22.58 -9.91 1.35
N VAL A 161 22.65 -11.08 2.00
CA VAL A 161 23.64 -11.39 3.06
C VAL A 161 25.02 -11.56 2.46
N ASP A 162 25.09 -12.26 1.33
CA ASP A 162 26.35 -12.61 0.65
C ASP A 162 26.93 -11.41 -0.14
N CYS A 163 26.16 -10.33 -0.27
CA CYS A 163 26.53 -9.16 -1.06
C CYS A 163 27.31 -8.12 -0.25
N ASN A 164 28.58 -7.92 -0.62
CA ASN A 164 29.44 -6.87 -0.04
C ASN A 164 29.29 -5.50 -0.72
N ASP A 165 28.75 -5.45 -1.95
CA ASP A 165 28.50 -4.18 -2.66
C ASP A 165 27.21 -3.53 -2.17
N VAL A 166 27.33 -2.36 -1.54
CA VAL A 166 26.21 -1.64 -0.96
C VAL A 166 25.17 -1.20 -2.01
N LYS A 167 25.58 -0.88 -3.24
CA LYS A 167 24.64 -0.52 -4.32
C LYS A 167 23.80 -1.73 -4.73
N LEU A 168 24.43 -2.89 -4.84
CA LEU A 168 23.77 -4.12 -5.21
C LEU A 168 22.90 -4.65 -4.05
N GLN A 169 23.35 -4.50 -2.81
CA GLN A 169 22.58 -4.83 -1.61
C GLN A 169 21.27 -4.05 -1.55
N ARG A 170 21.28 -2.74 -1.87
CA ARG A 170 20.07 -1.92 -2.01
C ARG A 170 19.12 -2.45 -3.08
N LEU A 171 19.66 -2.86 -4.22
CA LEU A 171 18.86 -3.46 -5.29
C LEU A 171 18.19 -4.76 -4.82
N PHE A 172 18.91 -5.59 -4.04
CA PHE A 172 18.33 -6.78 -3.43
C PHE A 172 17.21 -6.43 -2.45
N ILE A 173 17.40 -5.46 -1.54
CA ILE A 173 16.34 -4.99 -0.62
C ILE A 173 15.07 -4.60 -1.37
N LEU A 174 15.20 -3.76 -2.41
CA LEU A 174 14.06 -3.32 -3.20
C LEU A 174 13.36 -4.47 -3.94
N ARG A 175 14.13 -5.44 -4.44
CA ARG A 175 13.57 -6.65 -5.07
C ARG A 175 12.87 -7.55 -4.05
N THR A 176 13.44 -7.73 -2.86
CA THR A 176 12.84 -8.49 -1.76
C THR A 176 11.51 -7.87 -1.33
N LEU A 177 11.44 -6.55 -1.17
CA LEU A 177 10.20 -5.83 -0.86
C LEU A 177 9.15 -5.99 -1.96
N LYS A 178 9.57 -5.96 -3.23
CA LYS A 178 8.68 -6.19 -4.36
C LYS A 178 8.10 -7.61 -4.36
N VAL A 179 8.95 -8.63 -4.20
CA VAL A 179 8.50 -10.04 -4.17
C VAL A 179 7.59 -10.26 -2.96
N SER A 180 7.90 -9.68 -1.80
CA SER A 180 7.02 -9.72 -0.62
C SER A 180 5.64 -9.12 -0.91
N SER A 181 5.58 -7.95 -1.56
CA SER A 181 4.30 -7.35 -1.99
C SER A 181 3.54 -8.26 -2.96
N ASP A 182 4.22 -8.87 -3.94
CA ASP A 182 3.59 -9.78 -4.90
C ASP A 182 3.07 -11.06 -4.18
N ILE A 183 3.75 -11.55 -3.14
CA ILE A 183 3.26 -12.66 -2.28
C ILE A 183 1.98 -12.25 -1.54
N LEU A 184 1.97 -11.08 -0.89
CA LEU A 184 0.80 -10.59 -0.14
C LEU A 184 -0.42 -10.36 -1.05
N ASP A 185 -0.19 -9.96 -2.30
CA ASP A 185 -1.26 -9.75 -3.30
C ASP A 185 -1.94 -11.05 -3.73
N LEU A 186 -1.26 -12.21 -3.65
CA LEU A 186 -1.85 -13.53 -3.93
C LEU A 186 -2.77 -14.03 -2.79
N CYS A 187 -2.66 -13.42 -1.60
CA CYS A 187 -3.29 -13.92 -0.39
C CYS A 187 -4.56 -13.14 -0.02
N GLY A 188 -5.53 -13.86 0.55
CA GLY A 188 -6.66 -13.27 1.27
C GLY A 188 -6.23 -12.65 2.60
N VAL A 189 -7.13 -11.90 3.25
CA VAL A 189 -6.83 -11.15 4.49
C VAL A 189 -6.28 -12.05 5.61
N VAL A 190 -6.85 -13.24 5.80
CA VAL A 190 -6.41 -14.19 6.84
C VAL A 190 -5.00 -14.72 6.56
N ASP A 191 -4.71 -15.06 5.31
CA ASP A 191 -3.40 -15.58 4.93
C ASP A 191 -2.33 -14.49 4.98
N ARG A 192 -2.66 -13.24 4.66
CA ARG A 192 -1.76 -12.09 4.83
C ARG A 192 -1.31 -11.94 6.28
N GLN A 193 -2.20 -12.09 7.25
CA GLN A 193 -1.83 -12.04 8.67
C GLN A 193 -0.81 -13.12 9.02
N LYS A 194 -1.05 -14.37 8.59
CA LYS A 194 -0.11 -15.47 8.82
C LYS A 194 1.26 -15.21 8.20
N ILE A 195 1.29 -14.64 6.99
CA ILE A 195 2.55 -14.26 6.33
C ILE A 195 3.29 -13.23 7.18
N TYR A 196 2.60 -12.19 7.67
CA TYR A 196 3.22 -11.20 8.55
C TYR A 196 3.78 -11.84 9.83
N ASP A 197 3.04 -12.74 10.46
CA ASP A 197 3.50 -13.43 11.67
C ASP A 197 4.77 -14.26 11.38
N ILE A 198 4.79 -15.03 10.30
CA ILE A 198 5.96 -15.82 9.88
C ILE A 198 7.15 -14.92 9.54
N MET A 199 6.94 -13.84 8.80
CA MET A 199 8.00 -12.89 8.45
C MET A 199 8.56 -12.17 9.67
N MET A 200 7.70 -11.84 10.65
CA MET A 200 8.10 -11.24 11.91
C MET A 200 8.93 -12.20 12.76
N ASP A 201 8.53 -13.46 12.86
CA ASP A 201 9.28 -14.49 13.58
C ASP A 201 10.64 -14.75 12.91
N PHE A 202 10.68 -14.85 11.58
CA PHE A 202 11.93 -14.94 10.83
C PHE A 202 12.84 -13.74 11.10
N LYS A 203 12.30 -12.52 11.05
CA LYS A 203 13.03 -11.29 11.34
C LYS A 203 13.60 -11.27 12.76
N LYS A 204 12.79 -11.67 13.74
CA LYS A 204 13.18 -11.76 15.16
C LYS A 204 14.32 -12.76 15.38
N LYS A 205 14.24 -13.95 14.78
CA LYS A 205 15.32 -14.96 14.81
C LYS A 205 16.61 -14.44 14.18
N ASN A 206 16.49 -13.62 13.13
CA ASN A 206 17.60 -13.07 12.36
C ASN A 206 17.93 -11.60 12.70
N SER A 207 17.65 -11.17 13.93
CA SER A 207 17.80 -9.78 14.39
C SER A 207 19.22 -9.21 14.20
N SER A 208 20.27 -10.04 14.32
CA SER A 208 21.64 -9.59 14.06
C SER A 208 21.86 -9.13 12.62
N HIS A 209 21.25 -9.83 11.66
CA HIS A 209 21.32 -9.46 10.25
C HIS A 209 20.51 -8.18 9.98
N GLU A 210 19.35 -8.03 10.63
CA GLU A 210 18.58 -6.80 10.57
C GLU A 210 19.39 -5.58 11.07
N ILE A 211 20.07 -5.71 12.21
CA ILE A 211 20.90 -4.63 12.76
C ILE A 211 21.99 -4.24 11.75
N TYR A 212 22.67 -5.22 11.16
CA TYR A 212 23.69 -4.98 10.14
C TYR A 212 23.12 -4.27 8.90
N LEU A 213 21.99 -4.73 8.39
CA LEU A 213 21.31 -4.09 7.26
C LEU A 213 20.89 -2.65 7.58
N ASN A 214 20.32 -2.42 8.77
CA ASN A 214 19.93 -1.09 9.21
C ASN A 214 21.16 -0.17 9.29
N GLN A 215 22.29 -0.64 9.83
CA GLN A 215 23.55 0.11 9.84
C GLN A 215 24.04 0.45 8.43
N MET A 216 24.01 -0.51 7.50
CA MET A 216 24.37 -0.27 6.10
C MET A 216 23.44 0.74 5.42
N THR A 217 22.16 0.74 5.79
CA THR A 217 21.16 1.64 5.22
C THR A 217 21.27 3.05 5.80
N THR A 218 21.54 3.20 7.10
CA THR A 218 21.65 4.49 7.80
C THR A 218 22.99 5.19 7.56
N ASN A 219 24.08 4.45 7.42
CA ASN A 219 25.40 5.01 7.06
C ASN A 219 25.40 5.63 5.66
N PHE A 220 24.44 5.24 4.85
CA PHE A 220 24.20 5.79 3.53
C PHE A 220 23.36 7.06 3.60
N LYS A 221 23.79 8.03 4.40
CA LYS A 221 23.32 9.41 4.22
C LYS A 221 23.73 9.82 2.81
N PHE A 222 22.75 9.95 1.94
CA PHE A 222 22.93 10.42 0.58
C PHE A 222 23.59 11.80 0.70
N ASN A 223 24.88 11.90 0.40
CA ASN A 223 25.55 13.18 0.36
C ASN A 223 25.15 13.81 -0.99
N PRO A 224 24.25 14.81 -1.00
CA PRO A 224 23.64 15.29 -2.24
C PRO A 224 24.66 15.97 -3.18
N ASP A 225 25.85 16.28 -2.67
CA ASP A 225 26.86 17.08 -3.37
C ASP A 225 27.80 16.27 -4.28
N ASP A 226 27.80 14.92 -4.21
CA ASP A 226 28.68 14.06 -5.05
C ASP A 226 28.15 13.82 -6.48
N SER A 227 27.01 14.42 -6.85
CA SER A 227 26.38 14.25 -8.16
C SER A 227 27.08 15.01 -9.30
N ALA A 228 28.14 15.78 -9.03
CA ALA A 228 28.89 16.53 -10.04
C ALA A 228 30.06 15.75 -10.68
N SER A 229 30.49 14.62 -10.12
CA SER A 229 31.63 13.88 -10.63
C SER A 229 31.22 12.82 -11.66
N LYS A 230 31.15 13.26 -12.92
CA LYS A 230 31.06 12.39 -14.11
C LYS A 230 32.24 11.41 -14.13
N SER A 231 32.03 10.15 -13.74
CA SER A 231 32.93 9.06 -14.11
C SER A 231 32.25 8.14 -15.12
N SER A 232 32.77 8.21 -16.33
CA SER A 232 32.46 7.38 -17.48
C SER A 232 33.11 6.00 -17.32
N LEU A 233 32.35 4.93 -17.09
CA LEU A 233 32.77 3.55 -17.35
C LEU A 233 31.55 2.65 -17.66
N SER A 234 31.44 2.26 -18.94
CA SER A 234 30.98 0.97 -19.52
C SER A 234 29.83 0.21 -18.83
N SER A 235 28.59 0.25 -19.31
CA SER A 235 27.99 -0.63 -20.35
C SER A 235 28.14 -2.15 -20.14
N THR A 236 27.12 -2.78 -19.53
CA THR A 236 26.39 -4.00 -20.01
C THR A 236 25.46 -4.48 -18.90
N LEU A 237 24.25 -3.92 -18.85
CA LEU A 237 23.01 -4.39 -18.20
C LEU A 237 22.23 -3.13 -17.83
N SER A 238 21.56 -2.55 -18.82
CA SER A 238 20.71 -1.39 -18.63
C SER A 238 19.45 -1.84 -17.88
N PRO A 239 19.22 -1.44 -16.62
CA PRO A 239 17.87 -1.48 -16.07
C PRO A 239 16.97 -0.57 -16.92
N PRO A 240 15.64 -0.84 -17.01
CA PRO A 240 14.74 0.00 -17.78
C PRO A 240 14.88 1.46 -17.31
N SER A 241 15.17 2.36 -18.25
CA SER A 241 15.56 3.76 -18.02
C SER A 241 14.49 4.63 -17.33
N ASP A 242 13.33 4.07 -16.98
CA ASP A 242 12.20 4.77 -16.38
C ASP A 242 12.23 4.83 -14.84
N LEU A 243 13.32 4.38 -14.21
CA LEU A 243 13.51 4.41 -12.75
C LEU A 243 14.77 5.17 -12.31
N ILE A 244 15.27 6.09 -13.15
CA ILE A 244 16.23 7.08 -12.69
C ILE A 244 15.45 8.11 -11.89
N ILE A 245 15.58 8.10 -10.57
CA ILE A 245 15.10 9.16 -9.67
C ILE A 245 16.06 10.34 -9.86
N PRO A 246 15.67 11.45 -10.52
CA PRO A 246 16.50 12.64 -10.50
C PRO A 246 16.31 13.25 -9.11
N GLU A 247 17.34 13.11 -8.27
CA GLU A 247 17.38 13.70 -6.93
C GLU A 247 18.01 15.09 -7.03
N ALA A 248 17.42 15.94 -7.89
CA ALA A 248 17.62 17.37 -7.79
C ALA A 248 16.78 17.83 -6.60
N ARG A 249 17.42 18.35 -5.54
CA ARG A 249 16.73 19.23 -4.59
C ARG A 249 15.97 20.24 -5.43
N ALA A 250 14.65 20.25 -5.26
CA ALA A 250 13.78 21.00 -6.14
C ALA A 250 14.12 22.48 -6.00
N ASP A 251 14.85 22.99 -6.97
CA ASP A 251 14.93 24.41 -7.21
C ASP A 251 13.47 24.89 -7.31
N PRO A 252 13.02 25.81 -6.45
CA PRO A 252 11.64 26.28 -6.47
C PRO A 252 11.23 26.84 -7.84
N ALA A 253 12.19 27.18 -8.71
CA ALA A 253 11.96 27.57 -10.10
C ALA A 253 11.51 26.42 -11.03
N ASN A 254 11.70 25.15 -10.65
CA ASN A 254 11.51 23.99 -11.53
C ASN A 254 10.45 22.98 -11.03
N MET A 255 9.55 23.41 -10.14
CA MET A 255 8.47 22.54 -9.65
C MET A 255 7.29 22.46 -10.61
N ASP A 256 6.84 21.22 -10.89
CA ASP A 256 5.59 20.95 -11.62
C ASP A 256 4.43 21.74 -10.98
N GLY A 257 3.53 22.33 -11.80
CA GLY A 257 2.46 23.21 -11.32
C GLY A 257 1.54 22.60 -10.25
N ILE A 258 1.40 21.27 -10.23
CA ILE A 258 0.65 20.54 -9.20
C ILE A 258 1.35 20.61 -7.83
N GLU A 259 2.67 20.51 -7.80
CA GLU A 259 3.44 20.58 -6.56
C GLU A 259 3.44 22.00 -5.99
N SER A 260 3.51 23.01 -6.86
CA SER A 260 3.34 24.41 -6.46
C SER A 260 1.98 24.66 -5.79
N LEU A 261 0.89 24.14 -6.37
CA LEU A 261 -0.46 24.25 -5.78
C LEU A 261 -0.56 23.52 -4.44
N PHE A 262 0.01 22.32 -4.33
CA PHE A 262 0.02 21.56 -3.08
C PHE A 262 0.81 22.29 -1.98
N ARG A 263 2.00 22.78 -2.31
CA ARG A 263 2.84 23.56 -1.39
C ARG A 263 2.17 24.86 -0.96
N SER A 264 1.48 25.53 -1.88
CA SER A 264 0.70 26.74 -1.58
C SER A 264 -0.46 26.44 -0.64
N SER A 265 -1.13 25.31 -0.84
CA SER A 265 -2.19 24.82 0.05
C SER A 265 -1.68 24.51 1.44
N LEU A 266 -0.51 23.88 1.56
CA LEU A 266 0.14 23.62 2.86
C LEU A 266 0.56 24.92 3.57
N LYS A 267 1.09 25.91 2.84
CA LYS A 267 1.45 27.22 3.40
C LYS A 267 0.24 28.03 3.88
N ALA A 268 -0.95 27.79 3.32
CA ALA A 268 -2.19 28.45 3.75
C ALA A 268 -2.69 27.96 5.12
N ILE A 269 -2.18 26.82 5.62
CA ILE A 269 -2.57 26.25 6.91
C ILE A 269 -1.86 27.01 8.04
N LYS A 270 -2.63 27.71 8.88
CA LYS A 270 -2.07 28.54 9.98
C LYS A 270 -1.16 27.77 10.93
N SER A 271 -1.48 26.51 11.26
CA SER A 271 -0.65 25.67 12.14
C SER A 271 0.69 25.25 11.54
N LEU A 272 0.88 25.42 10.22
CA LEU A 272 2.13 25.12 9.52
C LEU A 272 2.95 26.38 9.21
N GLN A 273 2.47 27.58 9.60
CA GLN A 273 3.23 28.81 9.42
C GLN A 273 4.52 28.76 10.27
N GLY A 274 5.66 29.01 9.64
CA GLY A 274 6.99 28.90 10.26
C GLY A 274 7.62 27.50 10.19
N ALA A 275 6.85 26.46 9.88
CA ALA A 275 7.34 25.08 9.76
C ALA A 275 7.72 24.72 8.31
N SER A 276 8.63 25.49 7.72
CA SER A 276 9.03 25.33 6.30
C SER A 276 9.65 23.95 5.98
N HIS A 277 10.38 23.37 6.94
CA HIS A 277 10.96 22.03 6.82
C HIS A 277 9.87 20.96 6.68
N LEU A 278 8.86 20.97 7.56
CA LEU A 278 7.75 20.01 7.53
C LEU A 278 6.92 20.13 6.24
N ILE A 279 6.72 21.34 5.73
CA ILE A 279 6.05 21.56 4.45
C ILE A 279 6.84 20.94 3.30
N ASN A 280 8.17 21.01 3.32
CA ASN A 280 9.02 20.40 2.30
C ASN A 280 8.96 18.86 2.39
N ASP A 281 9.05 18.30 3.60
CA ASP A 281 8.95 16.86 3.83
C ASP A 281 7.61 16.30 3.32
N LEU A 282 6.51 17.02 3.57
CA LEU A 282 5.19 16.65 3.07
C LEU A 282 5.09 16.74 1.53
N CYS A 283 5.76 17.71 0.91
CA CYS A 283 5.83 17.80 -0.55
C CYS A 283 6.64 16.64 -1.15
N ASP A 284 7.73 16.23 -0.50
CA ASP A 284 8.56 15.11 -0.91
C ASP A 284 7.79 13.78 -0.82
N VAL A 285 7.07 13.55 0.29
CA VAL A 285 6.15 12.41 0.43
C VAL A 285 5.06 12.44 -0.65
N GLY A 286 4.47 13.60 -0.90
CA GLY A 286 3.48 13.79 -1.97
C GLY A 286 4.04 13.45 -3.36
N ARG A 287 5.30 13.81 -3.64
CA ARG A 287 6.02 13.45 -4.86
C ARG A 287 6.21 11.94 -4.99
N VAL A 288 6.66 11.27 -3.94
CA VAL A 288 6.83 9.82 -3.92
C VAL A 288 5.49 9.12 -4.19
N MET A 289 4.42 9.54 -3.49
CA MET A 289 3.09 8.98 -3.69
C MET A 289 2.56 9.20 -5.12
N ASN A 290 2.75 10.40 -5.70
CA ASN A 290 2.33 10.66 -7.07
C ASN A 290 3.15 9.88 -8.10
N ARG A 291 4.45 9.65 -7.86
CA ARG A 291 5.26 8.75 -8.69
C ARG A 291 4.77 7.31 -8.57
N MET A 292 4.47 6.82 -7.38
CA MET A 292 3.89 5.47 -7.20
C MET A 292 2.54 5.32 -7.90
N LYS A 293 1.66 6.32 -7.83
CA LYS A 293 0.38 6.31 -8.57
C LYS A 293 0.59 6.29 -10.09
N ARG A 294 1.53 7.10 -10.60
CA ARG A 294 1.90 7.09 -12.02
C ARG A 294 2.48 5.73 -12.44
N TYR A 295 3.33 5.15 -11.61
CA TYR A 295 3.90 3.81 -11.84
C TYR A 295 2.82 2.72 -11.85
N HIS A 296 1.86 2.74 -10.94
CA HIS A 296 0.72 1.81 -10.96
C HIS A 296 -0.13 1.98 -12.22
N SER A 297 -0.40 3.22 -12.62
CA SER A 297 -1.16 3.53 -13.84
C SER A 297 -0.43 3.04 -15.09
N PHE A 298 0.89 3.30 -15.17
CA PHE A 298 1.75 2.83 -16.25
C PHE A 298 1.84 1.30 -16.28
N ARG A 299 1.97 0.63 -15.13
CA ARG A 299 1.96 -0.84 -15.03
C ARG A 299 0.64 -1.43 -15.51
N SER A 300 -0.49 -0.80 -15.17
CA SER A 300 -1.81 -1.21 -15.65
C SER A 300 -1.92 -1.07 -17.18
N LEU A 301 -1.47 0.07 -17.72
CA LEU A 301 -1.43 0.32 -19.16
C LEU A 301 -0.52 -0.68 -19.88
N SER A 302 0.68 -0.95 -19.34
CA SER A 302 1.63 -1.92 -19.87
C SER A 302 1.04 -3.32 -19.92
N LYS A 303 0.33 -3.76 -18.86
CA LYS A 303 -0.42 -5.04 -18.86
C LYS A 303 -1.51 -5.07 -19.92
N ALA A 304 -2.25 -3.97 -20.10
CA ALA A 304 -3.29 -3.87 -21.13
C ALA A 304 -2.71 -3.97 -22.54
N VAL A 305 -1.62 -3.24 -22.82
CA VAL A 305 -0.90 -3.27 -24.09
C VAL A 305 -0.34 -4.66 -24.38
N ALA A 306 0.28 -5.31 -23.39
CA ALA A 306 0.80 -6.68 -23.53
C ALA A 306 -0.33 -7.69 -23.80
N SER A 307 -1.47 -7.56 -23.11
CA SER A 307 -2.66 -8.39 -23.36
C SER A 307 -3.19 -8.21 -24.78
N GLU A 308 -3.25 -6.98 -25.28
CA GLU A 308 -3.71 -6.70 -26.63
C GLU A 308 -2.75 -7.20 -27.70
N ALA A 309 -1.44 -7.07 -27.48
CA ALA A 309 -0.42 -7.66 -28.35
C ALA A 309 -0.56 -9.18 -28.44
N MET A 310 -0.82 -9.85 -27.31
CA MET A 310 -1.06 -11.30 -27.29
C MET A 310 -2.36 -11.70 -28.02
N LYS A 311 -3.42 -10.91 -27.91
CA LYS A 311 -4.66 -11.12 -28.69
C LYS A 311 -4.38 -11.00 -30.20
N LYS A 312 -3.66 -9.96 -30.64
CA LYS A 312 -3.28 -9.77 -32.05
C LYS A 312 -2.41 -10.92 -32.57
N LYS A 313 -1.50 -11.45 -31.73
CA LYS A 313 -0.67 -12.61 -32.08
C LYS A 313 -1.52 -13.88 -32.29
N ARG A 314 -2.52 -14.13 -31.44
CA ARG A 314 -3.46 -15.26 -31.60
C ARG A 314 -4.26 -15.15 -32.89
N VAL A 315 -4.85 -13.98 -33.18
CA VAL A 315 -5.61 -13.75 -34.43
C VAL A 315 -4.75 -14.01 -35.67
N ARG A 316 -3.48 -13.57 -35.68
CA ARG A 316 -2.56 -13.87 -36.79
C ARG A 316 -2.28 -15.37 -36.91
N GLN A 317 -2.10 -16.07 -35.79
CA GLN A 317 -1.85 -17.51 -35.79
C GLN A 317 -3.07 -18.28 -36.33
N ASP A 318 -4.28 -17.86 -35.97
CA ASP A 318 -5.53 -18.46 -36.47
C ASP A 318 -5.72 -18.20 -37.97
N LEU A 319 -5.38 -16.99 -38.46
CA LEU A 319 -5.38 -16.68 -39.89
C LEU A 319 -4.43 -17.59 -40.67
N TYR A 320 -3.17 -17.73 -40.22
CA TYR A 320 -2.22 -18.63 -40.87
C TYR A 320 -2.69 -20.09 -40.86
N ARG A 321 -3.34 -20.52 -39.79
CA ARG A 321 -3.93 -21.86 -39.71
C ARG A 321 -5.03 -22.03 -40.76
N SER A 322 -5.96 -21.08 -40.87
CA SER A 322 -7.03 -21.12 -41.87
C SER A 322 -6.51 -21.09 -43.32
N GLU A 323 -5.48 -20.30 -43.60
CA GLU A 323 -4.82 -20.29 -44.92
C GLU A 323 -4.15 -21.63 -45.24
N SER A 324 -3.52 -22.27 -44.25
CA SER A 324 -2.90 -23.59 -44.43
C SER A 324 -3.94 -24.67 -44.71
N GLU A 325 -5.06 -24.66 -44.00
CA GLU A 325 -6.17 -25.60 -44.19
C GLU A 325 -6.82 -25.40 -45.58
N TYR A 326 -6.99 -24.15 -46.03
CA TYR A 326 -7.49 -23.85 -47.38
C TYR A 326 -6.56 -24.34 -48.50
N LYS A 327 -5.24 -24.15 -48.34
CA LYS A 327 -4.25 -24.66 -49.30
C LYS A 327 -4.25 -26.19 -49.39
N ILE A 328 -4.44 -26.87 -48.26
CA ILE A 328 -4.56 -28.33 -48.22
C ILE A 328 -5.83 -28.77 -48.96
N MET A 329 -6.99 -28.14 -48.70
CA MET A 329 -8.24 -28.49 -49.38
C MET A 329 -8.19 -28.31 -50.89
N ASN A 330 -7.54 -27.26 -51.40
CA ASN A 330 -7.42 -27.02 -52.85
C ASN A 330 -6.39 -27.92 -53.55
N ALA A 331 -5.55 -28.65 -52.79
CA ALA A 331 -4.57 -29.58 -53.36
C ALA A 331 -5.14 -30.99 -53.58
N TYR A 332 -6.30 -31.29 -53.01
CA TYR A 332 -7.06 -32.52 -53.23
C TYR A 332 -8.11 -32.33 -54.32
#